data_AF-A0A3R6RL73-F1
#
_entry.id   AF-A0A3R6RL73-F1
#
_cell.length_a   1.000
_cell.length_b   1.000
_cell.length_c   1.000
_cell.angle_alpha   90.00
_cell.angle_beta   90.00
_cell.angle_gamma   90.00
#
_symmetry.space_group_name_H-M   'P 1'
#
loop_
_entity.id
_entity.type
_entity.pdbx_description
1 polymer ?
#
loop_
_entity_poly.entity_id
_entity_poly.type
_entity_poly.pdbx_seq_one_letter_code
_entity_poly.pdbx_strand_id
1 'polypeptide(L)'
;MKKTCAKILIMALVLQSVYLTVNVTNESAKAATLNLHNPTMINGVSTWDCVYFGTYWQNDTNGDGVADQNDAKEPIKWRVLQVDGDDVFLMSDKNLDCQKYNNNEVDVTWETCTLRTWLYSNFYRKAFSTEEQNVIKVTTVVNDKNEVYGTSGGNITKDKIYIPSIKEVTNTNYGFVDYNSRSVTRKAKNTAYTMNCYINQSNVSQYGVWWIRTPGANHQQAAIVDGPGYVFGDSYYSGLSVSNEDVGVRPVMHISISSALGKLELAGTVSSDGIETTPEVTPTPTQTSAIVPEITPTADVTSKTTITPTVTPNPTAKATQNSRKETIASALPDKTANNTLARSTVKMGMIFNDKGINYKITKLTGKKGKLSLISVKNKKTKKITIPKEVKKYDYKFTITQIGKNVFTRCKKLKQLTIKSRTITKIGKNKFPKKCKIVVPQAMKKRYTKLLKKWRR
;
A
#
# COMPACT_ATOMS: atom_id res chain seq x y z
N MET A 1 -10.09 59.22 -11.02
CA MET A 1 -10.37 58.20 -9.98
C MET A 1 -10.79 56.84 -10.54
N LYS A 2 -11.84 56.73 -11.38
CA LYS A 2 -12.34 55.42 -11.86
C LYS A 2 -11.33 54.53 -12.61
N LYS A 3 -10.49 55.11 -13.49
CA LYS A 3 -9.47 54.36 -14.26
C LYS A 3 -8.29 53.85 -13.40
N THR A 4 -7.96 54.58 -12.33
CA THR A 4 -6.86 54.22 -11.42
C THR A 4 -7.26 53.08 -10.49
N CYS A 5 -8.48 53.09 -9.95
CA CYS A 5 -9.03 51.97 -9.16
C CYS A 5 -9.13 50.68 -9.98
N ALA A 6 -9.54 50.74 -11.25
CA ALA A 6 -9.63 49.56 -12.12
C ALA A 6 -8.26 48.89 -12.35
N LYS A 7 -7.20 49.69 -12.53
CA LYS A 7 -5.82 49.17 -12.69
C LYS A 7 -5.31 48.48 -11.43
N ILE A 8 -5.61 49.03 -10.25
CA ILE A 8 -5.22 48.45 -8.95
C ILE A 8 -5.96 47.11 -8.72
N LEU A 9 -7.23 47.04 -9.08
CA LEU A 9 -8.05 45.82 -8.92
C LEU A 9 -7.59 44.68 -9.84
N ILE A 10 -7.23 45.00 -11.10
CA ILE A 10 -6.65 44.03 -12.03
C ILE A 10 -5.29 43.55 -11.53
N MET A 11 -4.44 44.46 -11.03
CA MET A 11 -3.13 44.11 -10.49
C MET A 11 -3.25 43.20 -9.26
N ALA A 12 -4.22 43.44 -8.37
CA ALA A 12 -4.50 42.58 -7.23
C ALA A 12 -4.97 41.17 -7.64
N LEU A 13 -5.86 41.07 -8.63
CA LEU A 13 -6.33 39.78 -9.18
C LEU A 13 -5.19 39.01 -9.86
N VAL A 14 -4.32 39.69 -10.59
CA VAL A 14 -3.13 39.08 -11.22
C VAL A 14 -2.16 38.60 -10.13
N LEU A 15 -1.85 39.41 -9.12
CA LEU A 15 -1.01 39.00 -7.99
C LEU A 15 -1.59 37.80 -7.23
N GLN A 16 -2.89 37.76 -7.02
CA GLN A 16 -3.57 36.65 -6.35
C GLN A 16 -3.52 35.37 -7.21
N SER A 17 -3.69 35.49 -8.54
CA SER A 17 -3.54 34.36 -9.47
C SER A 17 -2.11 33.84 -9.54
N VAL A 18 -1.10 34.73 -9.54
CA VAL A 18 0.32 34.37 -9.52
C VAL A 18 0.67 33.69 -8.19
N TYR A 19 0.20 34.23 -7.07
CA TYR A 19 0.41 33.65 -5.74
C TYR A 19 -0.20 32.24 -5.62
N LEU A 20 -1.43 32.04 -6.12
CA LEU A 20 -2.04 30.71 -6.20
C LEU A 20 -1.20 29.76 -7.06
N THR A 21 -0.78 30.18 -8.26
CA THR A 21 0.01 29.31 -9.14
C THR A 21 1.36 28.92 -8.54
N VAL A 22 2.06 29.85 -7.88
CA VAL A 22 3.35 29.57 -7.24
C VAL A 22 3.20 28.60 -6.07
N ASN A 23 2.19 28.77 -5.23
CA ASN A 23 1.92 27.86 -4.12
C ASN A 23 1.56 26.45 -4.61
N VAL A 24 0.68 26.33 -5.61
CA VAL A 24 0.32 25.05 -6.22
C VAL A 24 1.55 24.35 -6.81
N THR A 25 2.44 25.08 -7.49
CA THR A 25 3.67 24.49 -8.04
C THR A 25 4.66 24.04 -6.96
N ASN A 26 4.78 24.78 -5.86
CA ASN A 26 5.69 24.43 -4.77
C ASN A 26 5.18 23.25 -3.94
N GLU A 27 3.87 23.15 -3.72
CA GLU A 27 3.24 22.00 -3.04
C GLU A 27 3.32 20.73 -3.90
N SER A 28 3.06 20.84 -5.20
CA SER A 28 3.24 19.74 -6.16
C SER A 28 4.70 19.28 -6.27
N ALA A 29 5.67 20.20 -6.24
CA ALA A 29 7.09 19.86 -6.27
C ALA A 29 7.60 19.21 -4.97
N LYS A 30 7.02 19.55 -3.82
CA LYS A 30 7.33 18.90 -2.53
C LYS A 30 6.78 17.47 -2.46
N ALA A 31 5.57 17.25 -2.98
CA ALA A 31 5.04 15.90 -3.17
C ALA A 31 5.92 15.04 -4.08
N ALA A 32 6.60 15.64 -5.05
CA ALA A 32 7.52 14.93 -5.93
C ALA A 32 8.81 14.42 -5.24
N THR A 33 9.16 14.91 -4.04
CA THR A 33 10.39 14.45 -3.33
C THR A 33 10.26 13.06 -2.73
N LEU A 34 9.06 12.68 -2.27
CA LEU A 34 8.68 11.31 -1.96
C LEU A 34 7.75 10.90 -3.10
N ASN A 35 8.28 10.25 -4.15
CA ASN A 35 7.59 9.97 -5.43
C ASN A 35 6.32 9.10 -5.29
N LEU A 36 5.29 9.62 -4.60
CA LEU A 36 4.01 9.02 -4.27
C LEU A 36 2.99 9.44 -5.31
N HIS A 37 2.11 8.51 -5.67
CA HIS A 37 1.10 8.70 -6.68
C HIS A 37 -0.29 8.43 -6.12
N ASN A 38 -1.26 9.13 -6.70
CA ASN A 38 -2.66 8.79 -6.55
C ASN A 38 -2.93 7.34 -6.99
N PRO A 39 -3.93 6.67 -6.41
CA PRO A 39 -4.29 5.31 -6.78
C PRO A 39 -4.57 5.18 -8.27
N THR A 40 -4.17 4.06 -8.86
CA THR A 40 -4.49 3.74 -10.26
C THR A 40 -5.42 2.54 -10.34
N MET A 41 -6.40 2.57 -11.24
CA MET A 41 -7.27 1.42 -11.49
C MET A 41 -7.13 0.95 -12.94
N ILE A 42 -6.61 -0.26 -13.13
CA ILE A 42 -6.38 -0.85 -14.45
C ILE A 42 -7.10 -2.20 -14.53
N ASN A 43 -8.09 -2.30 -15.42
CA ASN A 43 -8.93 -3.50 -15.59
C ASN A 43 -9.60 -3.98 -14.29
N GLY A 44 -10.09 -3.05 -13.46
CA GLY A 44 -10.75 -3.36 -12.18
C GLY A 44 -9.80 -3.82 -11.07
N VAL A 45 -8.49 -3.63 -11.23
CA VAL A 45 -7.49 -3.81 -10.17
C VAL A 45 -6.95 -2.43 -9.79
N SER A 46 -7.16 -2.06 -8.53
CA SER A 46 -6.61 -0.84 -7.96
C SER A 46 -5.19 -1.10 -7.44
N THR A 47 -4.29 -0.14 -7.59
CA THR A 47 -2.94 -0.15 -7.01
C THR A 47 -2.74 1.13 -6.23
N TRP A 48 -2.34 1.00 -4.98
CA TRP A 48 -2.00 2.09 -4.08
C TRP A 48 -0.50 2.08 -3.82
N ASP A 49 0.12 3.26 -3.86
CA ASP A 49 1.43 3.44 -3.24
C ASP A 49 1.29 3.25 -1.73
N CYS A 50 2.36 2.77 -1.10
CA CYS A 50 2.38 2.49 0.31
C CYS A 50 3.58 3.12 1.00
N VAL A 51 3.38 3.44 2.27
CA VAL A 51 4.40 4.02 3.16
C VAL A 51 4.35 3.37 4.54
N TYR A 52 5.48 3.37 5.24
CA TYR A 52 5.54 3.10 6.67
C TYR A 52 5.54 4.42 7.44
N PHE A 53 4.73 4.47 8.51
CA PHE A 53 4.64 5.61 9.41
C PHE A 53 4.01 5.18 10.74
N GLY A 54 4.64 5.47 11.88
CA GLY A 54 4.25 4.93 13.18
C GLY A 54 4.48 3.41 13.31
N THR A 55 4.26 2.90 14.52
CA THR A 55 4.42 1.48 14.88
C THR A 55 3.27 1.01 15.76
N TYR A 56 2.83 -0.24 15.63
CA TYR A 56 1.78 -0.81 16.47
C TYR A 56 2.01 -2.31 16.68
N TRP A 57 1.36 -2.89 17.69
CA TRP A 57 1.36 -4.35 17.87
C TRP A 57 0.60 -4.99 16.71
N GLN A 58 1.23 -5.96 16.04
CA GLN A 58 0.69 -6.55 14.82
C GLN A 58 0.90 -8.06 14.76
N ASN A 59 2.10 -8.55 15.05
CA ASN A 59 2.41 -9.99 15.09
C ASN A 59 2.93 -10.40 16.47
N ASP A 60 2.91 -11.71 16.73
CA ASP A 60 3.63 -12.34 17.83
C ASP A 60 5.14 -12.29 17.50
N THR A 61 5.85 -11.49 18.27
CA THR A 61 7.29 -11.20 18.14
C THR A 61 8.11 -11.84 19.24
N ASN A 62 7.49 -12.25 20.34
CA ASN A 62 8.15 -12.88 21.48
C ASN A 62 8.09 -14.43 21.43
N GLY A 63 7.24 -15.00 20.57
CA GLY A 63 7.07 -16.43 20.33
C GLY A 63 6.16 -17.16 21.33
N ASP A 64 5.32 -16.44 22.09
CA ASP A 64 4.40 -17.04 23.07
C ASP A 64 3.08 -17.56 22.47
N GLY A 65 2.87 -17.34 21.17
CA GLY A 65 1.69 -17.77 20.42
C GLY A 65 0.53 -16.78 20.45
N VAL A 66 0.66 -15.61 21.10
CA VAL A 66 -0.37 -14.58 21.21
C VAL A 66 0.20 -13.21 20.85
N ALA A 67 -0.38 -12.57 19.82
CA ALA A 67 0.00 -11.19 19.50
C ALA A 67 -0.67 -10.20 20.48
N ASP A 68 0.05 -9.68 21.47
CA ASP A 68 -0.48 -8.80 22.51
C ASP A 68 0.40 -7.55 22.79
N GLN A 69 0.19 -6.85 23.92
CA GLN A 69 0.95 -5.63 24.23
C GLN A 69 2.34 -5.88 24.83
N ASN A 70 2.69 -7.14 25.10
CA ASN A 70 4.03 -7.58 25.49
C ASN A 70 4.95 -7.76 24.28
N ASP A 71 4.38 -7.79 23.07
CA ASP A 71 5.14 -7.83 21.83
C ASP A 71 5.85 -6.51 21.51
N ALA A 72 6.92 -6.63 20.73
CA ALA A 72 7.52 -5.50 20.06
C ALA A 72 6.55 -4.96 18.99
N LYS A 73 6.40 -3.64 18.95
CA LYS A 73 5.62 -2.98 17.90
C LYS A 73 6.35 -3.05 16.57
N GLU A 74 5.59 -3.19 15.50
CA GLU A 74 6.08 -3.19 14.12
C GLU A 74 5.59 -1.97 13.34
N PRO A 75 6.32 -1.49 12.33
CA PRO A 75 5.90 -0.39 11.48
C PRO A 75 4.52 -0.59 10.85
N ILE A 76 3.69 0.44 10.90
CA ILE A 76 2.35 0.40 10.29
C ILE A 76 2.47 0.72 8.81
N LYS A 77 1.98 -0.17 7.94
CA LYS A 77 1.87 0.07 6.50
C LYS A 77 0.58 0.81 6.17
N TRP A 78 0.69 1.92 5.45
CA TRP A 78 -0.42 2.74 4.98
C TRP A 78 -0.52 2.74 3.46
N ARG A 79 -1.74 2.73 2.93
CA ARG A 79 -2.07 2.97 1.53
C ARG A 79 -2.30 4.45 1.32
N VAL A 80 -1.71 5.01 0.26
CA VAL A 80 -1.96 6.36 -0.22
C VAL A 80 -3.27 6.38 -0.97
N LEU A 81 -4.32 6.95 -0.37
CA LEU A 81 -5.63 7.12 -0.99
C LEU A 81 -5.67 8.34 -1.90
N GLN A 82 -4.95 9.40 -1.54
CA GLN A 82 -4.86 10.61 -2.34
C GLN A 82 -3.55 11.35 -2.05
N VAL A 83 -3.00 11.98 -3.07
CA VAL A 83 -1.95 12.99 -3.02
C VAL A 83 -2.52 14.25 -3.67
N ASP A 84 -2.70 15.31 -2.87
CA ASP A 84 -3.18 16.62 -3.30
C ASP A 84 -2.23 17.71 -2.78
N GLY A 85 -1.27 18.09 -3.64
CA GLY A 85 -0.18 18.98 -3.24
C GLY A 85 0.56 18.40 -2.03
N ASP A 86 0.67 19.19 -0.97
CA ASP A 86 1.35 18.79 0.27
C ASP A 86 0.52 17.84 1.15
N ASP A 87 -0.78 17.67 0.88
CA ASP A 87 -1.66 16.80 1.64
C ASP A 87 -1.67 15.36 1.09
N VAL A 88 -1.41 14.39 1.97
CA VAL A 88 -1.54 12.97 1.63
C VAL A 88 -2.56 12.32 2.54
N PHE A 89 -3.58 11.75 1.92
CA PHE A 89 -4.61 10.98 2.59
C PHE A 89 -4.19 9.50 2.65
N LEU A 90 -4.08 8.97 3.86
CA LEU A 90 -3.58 7.63 4.14
C LEU A 90 -4.65 6.76 4.80
N MET A 91 -4.63 5.46 4.50
CA MET A 91 -5.45 4.43 5.17
C MET A 91 -4.58 3.24 5.56
N SER A 92 -4.74 2.68 6.75
CA SER A 92 -3.96 1.49 7.12
C SER A 92 -4.24 0.34 6.15
N ASP A 93 -3.18 -0.40 5.77
CA ASP A 93 -3.30 -1.52 4.83
C ASP A 93 -4.14 -2.68 5.42
N LYS A 94 -4.03 -2.86 6.73
CA LYS A 94 -4.70 -3.89 7.53
C LYS A 94 -5.57 -3.27 8.62
N ASN A 95 -6.47 -4.08 9.17
CA ASN A 95 -7.10 -3.78 10.45
C ASN A 95 -6.01 -3.90 11.53
N LEU A 96 -5.89 -2.90 12.40
CA LEU A 96 -4.78 -2.80 13.36
C LEU A 96 -5.14 -3.24 14.77
N ASP A 97 -6.41 -3.09 15.14
CA ASP A 97 -6.96 -3.40 16.47
C ASP A 97 -8.47 -3.68 16.33
N CYS A 98 -9.14 -4.12 17.38
CA CYS A 98 -10.60 -4.17 17.44
C CYS A 98 -11.11 -3.34 18.60
N GLN A 99 -12.19 -2.63 18.34
CA GLN A 99 -12.85 -1.79 19.32
C GLN A 99 -14.34 -1.82 19.04
N LYS A 100 -15.15 -1.70 20.11
CA LYS A 100 -16.56 -1.34 19.95
C LYS A 100 -16.62 0.06 19.30
N TYR A 101 -17.62 0.30 18.46
CA TYR A 101 -17.88 1.65 17.98
C TYR A 101 -18.22 2.57 19.16
N ASN A 102 -19.05 2.06 20.06
CA ASN A 102 -19.37 2.67 21.35
C ASN A 102 -19.48 1.59 22.44
N ASN A 103 -19.09 1.89 23.67
CA ASN A 103 -19.06 0.88 24.74
C ASN A 103 -20.42 0.25 25.04
N ASN A 104 -21.50 1.03 24.88
CA ASN A 104 -22.87 0.63 25.16
C ASN A 104 -23.75 0.82 23.90
N GLU A 105 -24.80 0.01 23.79
CA GLU A 105 -25.80 0.13 22.71
C GLU A 105 -26.80 1.25 22.99
N VAL A 106 -26.37 2.47 22.77
CA VAL A 106 -27.16 3.69 22.94
C VAL A 106 -27.03 4.55 21.70
N ASP A 107 -27.96 5.50 21.53
CA ASP A 107 -27.88 6.48 20.46
C ASP A 107 -26.56 7.27 20.56
N VAL A 108 -25.76 7.16 19.51
CA VAL A 108 -24.46 7.81 19.43
C VAL A 108 -24.18 8.28 18.00
N THR A 109 -23.31 9.28 17.87
CA THR A 109 -22.80 9.76 16.60
C THR A 109 -21.29 9.56 16.53
N TRP A 110 -20.65 9.83 15.39
CA TRP A 110 -19.19 9.80 15.32
C TRP A 110 -18.54 10.72 16.36
N GLU A 111 -19.10 11.92 16.55
CA GLU A 111 -18.58 12.93 17.47
C GLU A 111 -18.52 12.43 18.92
N THR A 112 -19.54 11.68 19.34
CA THR A 112 -19.77 11.28 20.74
C THR A 112 -19.37 9.84 21.06
N CYS A 113 -18.98 9.05 20.07
CA CYS A 113 -18.63 7.64 20.29
C CYS A 113 -17.30 7.43 21.02
N THR A 114 -17.21 6.33 21.77
CA THR A 114 -15.96 5.98 22.49
C THR A 114 -14.83 5.60 21.54
N LEU A 115 -15.12 5.08 20.34
CA LEU A 115 -14.10 4.76 19.33
C LEU A 115 -13.31 5.99 18.88
N ARG A 116 -13.99 7.13 18.63
CA ARG A 116 -13.33 8.39 18.28
C ARG A 116 -12.39 8.85 19.40
N THR A 117 -12.82 8.72 20.66
CA THR A 117 -12.00 9.04 21.83
C THR A 117 -10.79 8.12 21.93
N TRP A 118 -10.95 6.82 21.69
CA TRP A 118 -9.86 5.84 21.68
C TRP A 118 -8.84 6.13 20.58
N LEU A 119 -9.29 6.49 19.37
CA LEU A 119 -8.39 6.86 18.26
C LEU A 119 -7.54 8.07 18.60
N TYR A 120 -8.15 9.12 19.18
CA TYR A 120 -7.46 10.34 19.57
C TYR A 120 -6.49 10.16 20.75
N SER A 121 -6.82 9.28 21.69
CA SER A 121 -6.04 9.10 22.91
C SER A 121 -5.10 7.90 22.84
N ASN A 122 -5.65 6.69 22.97
CA ASN A 122 -4.89 5.46 23.14
C ASN A 122 -4.12 5.11 21.86
N PHE A 123 -4.82 4.97 20.74
CA PHE A 123 -4.19 4.60 19.47
C PHE A 123 -3.15 5.63 19.06
N TYR A 124 -3.52 6.90 18.97
CA TYR A 124 -2.63 7.97 18.53
C TYR A 124 -1.33 8.06 19.36
N ARG A 125 -1.42 7.98 20.69
CA ARG A 125 -0.22 8.04 21.57
C ARG A 125 0.62 6.78 21.52
N LYS A 126 0.01 5.62 21.29
CA LYS A 126 0.73 4.35 21.21
C LYS A 126 1.31 4.09 19.82
N ALA A 127 0.67 4.60 18.77
CA ALA A 127 1.04 4.36 17.38
C ALA A 127 2.14 5.29 16.88
N PHE A 128 2.20 6.51 17.39
CA PHE A 128 3.08 7.56 16.84
C PHE A 128 3.94 8.18 17.94
N SER A 129 5.22 8.40 17.65
CA SER A 129 6.12 9.24 18.44
C SER A 129 5.64 10.70 18.50
N THR A 130 6.13 11.48 19.46
CA THR A 130 5.80 12.91 19.57
C THR A 130 6.11 13.67 18.27
N GLU A 131 7.22 13.33 17.62
CA GLU A 131 7.65 13.94 16.37
C GLU A 131 6.72 13.59 15.21
N GLU A 132 6.24 12.34 15.13
CA GLU A 132 5.25 11.88 14.13
C GLU A 132 3.86 12.48 14.37
N GLN A 133 3.45 12.57 15.64
CA GLN A 133 2.20 13.20 16.07
C GLN A 133 2.07 14.66 15.59
N ASN A 134 3.19 15.40 15.58
CA ASN A 134 3.23 16.79 15.13
C ASN A 134 3.01 16.95 13.62
N VAL A 135 3.13 15.87 12.85
CA VAL A 135 3.02 15.88 11.38
C VAL A 135 1.61 15.53 10.89
N ILE A 136 0.85 14.82 11.72
CA ILE A 136 -0.52 14.44 11.41
C ILE A 136 -1.41 15.67 11.49
N LYS A 137 -2.08 15.98 10.38
CA LYS A 137 -2.90 17.18 10.22
C LYS A 137 -4.20 17.04 11.00
N VAL A 138 -4.62 18.13 11.63
CA VAL A 138 -6.00 18.26 12.09
C VAL A 138 -6.89 18.42 10.86
N THR A 139 -7.78 17.46 10.65
CA THR A 139 -8.65 17.38 9.47
C THR A 139 -10.08 17.75 9.86
N THR A 140 -10.75 18.52 9.01
CA THR A 140 -12.19 18.74 9.13
C THR A 140 -12.92 17.52 8.60
N VAL A 141 -13.57 16.75 9.48
CA VAL A 141 -14.26 15.52 9.10
C VAL A 141 -15.77 15.80 9.03
N VAL A 142 -16.31 15.73 7.83
CA VAL A 142 -17.74 15.96 7.57
C VAL A 142 -18.51 14.67 7.81
N ASN A 143 -19.36 14.66 8.83
CA ASN A 143 -20.16 13.51 9.25
C ASN A 143 -21.55 13.51 8.61
N ASP A 144 -21.56 13.28 7.30
CA ASP A 144 -22.80 13.17 6.53
C ASP A 144 -23.74 12.10 7.08
N LYS A 145 -25.03 12.34 6.88
CA LYS A 145 -26.06 11.34 7.13
C LYS A 145 -25.84 10.07 6.30
N ASN A 146 -26.40 8.96 6.77
CA ASN A 146 -26.61 7.81 5.91
C ASN A 146 -27.63 8.16 4.83
N GLU A 147 -27.24 8.08 3.55
CA GLU A 147 -28.12 8.49 2.43
C GLU A 147 -29.33 7.55 2.22
N VAL A 148 -29.26 6.31 2.69
CA VAL A 148 -30.36 5.33 2.58
C VAL A 148 -31.40 5.54 3.69
N TYR A 149 -30.93 5.73 4.92
CA TYR A 149 -31.80 5.77 6.10
C TYR A 149 -32.13 7.18 6.58
N GLY A 150 -31.36 8.17 6.16
CA GLY A 150 -31.48 9.55 6.66
C GLY A 150 -30.89 9.77 8.06
N THR A 151 -30.38 8.72 8.72
CA THR A 151 -29.75 8.81 10.05
C THR A 151 -28.62 9.82 10.04
N SER A 152 -28.70 10.86 10.88
CA SER A 152 -27.68 11.91 10.96
C SER A 152 -26.33 11.35 11.45
N GLY A 153 -25.23 11.73 10.79
CA GLY A 153 -23.87 11.36 11.21
C GLY A 153 -23.34 12.16 12.40
N GLY A 154 -24.07 13.20 12.83
CA GLY A 154 -23.65 14.13 13.88
C GLY A 154 -22.96 15.39 13.33
N ASN A 155 -22.36 16.18 14.22
CA ASN A 155 -21.71 17.43 13.83
C ASN A 155 -20.39 17.18 13.08
N ILE A 156 -19.92 18.21 12.37
CA ILE A 156 -18.57 18.22 11.78
C ILE A 156 -17.53 18.18 12.92
N THR A 157 -16.54 17.31 12.80
CA THR A 157 -15.48 17.14 13.79
C THR A 157 -14.12 17.64 13.28
N LYS A 158 -13.17 17.81 14.21
CA LYS A 158 -11.76 18.08 13.92
C LYS A 158 -10.94 16.91 14.43
N ASP A 159 -10.44 16.08 13.53
CA ASP A 159 -9.81 14.80 13.86
C ASP A 159 -8.43 14.70 13.20
N LYS A 160 -7.46 14.15 13.93
CA LYS A 160 -6.14 13.81 13.37
C LYS A 160 -6.14 12.41 12.76
N ILE A 161 -6.74 11.46 13.48
CA ILE A 161 -6.96 10.07 13.05
C ILE A 161 -8.46 9.79 13.18
N TYR A 162 -9.05 9.14 12.19
CA TYR A 162 -10.45 8.75 12.18
C TYR A 162 -10.63 7.42 11.40
N ILE A 163 -11.85 6.93 11.26
CA ILE A 163 -12.19 5.83 10.33
C ILE A 163 -13.00 6.40 9.15
N PRO A 164 -12.90 5.83 7.94
CA PRO A 164 -13.51 6.45 6.76
C PRO A 164 -15.04 6.30 6.79
N SER A 165 -15.72 7.08 5.96
CA SER A 165 -17.17 6.99 5.70
C SER A 165 -17.51 6.09 4.50
N ILE A 166 -18.80 5.81 4.30
CA ILE A 166 -19.31 5.16 3.07
C ILE A 166 -18.83 5.89 1.82
N LYS A 167 -18.90 7.24 1.80
CA LYS A 167 -18.48 8.06 0.64
C LYS A 167 -16.99 7.88 0.33
N GLU A 168 -16.15 7.76 1.35
CA GLU A 168 -14.71 7.57 1.19
C GLU A 168 -14.38 6.16 0.68
N VAL A 169 -15.03 5.10 1.20
CA VAL A 169 -14.78 3.70 0.81
C VAL A 169 -15.51 3.28 -0.49
N THR A 170 -16.24 4.21 -1.09
CA THR A 170 -16.86 4.08 -2.42
C THR A 170 -16.30 5.10 -3.42
N ASN A 171 -15.30 5.91 -3.03
CA ASN A 171 -14.70 6.88 -3.92
C ASN A 171 -13.71 6.22 -4.90
N THR A 172 -13.97 6.34 -6.19
CA THR A 172 -13.11 5.78 -7.25
C THR A 172 -11.76 6.47 -7.35
N ASN A 173 -11.67 7.75 -6.98
CA ASN A 173 -10.40 8.47 -6.91
C ASN A 173 -9.47 7.91 -5.82
N TYR A 174 -10.05 7.29 -4.79
CA TYR A 174 -9.29 6.63 -3.72
C TYR A 174 -9.00 5.15 -4.03
N GLY A 175 -9.22 4.72 -5.27
CA GLY A 175 -9.01 3.35 -5.71
C GLY A 175 -10.13 2.38 -5.27
N PHE A 176 -11.28 2.87 -4.79
CA PHE A 176 -12.44 2.02 -4.53
C PHE A 176 -13.39 1.95 -5.73
N VAL A 177 -14.52 1.27 -5.57
CA VAL A 177 -15.59 1.22 -6.59
C VAL A 177 -16.83 1.94 -6.07
N ASP A 178 -17.55 2.59 -6.97
CA ASP A 178 -18.66 3.55 -6.77
C ASP A 178 -20.01 2.93 -6.41
N TYR A 179 -20.01 1.78 -5.74
CA TYR A 179 -21.23 1.09 -5.32
C TYR A 179 -20.96 0.14 -4.14
N ASN A 180 -22.02 -0.14 -3.37
CA ASN A 180 -21.98 -0.89 -2.11
C ASN A 180 -21.91 -2.42 -2.27
N SER A 181 -21.60 -2.96 -3.47
CA SER A 181 -21.46 -4.41 -3.60
C SER A 181 -20.16 -4.94 -2.97
N ARG A 182 -20.01 -6.26 -2.92
CA ARG A 182 -18.71 -6.86 -2.57
C ARG A 182 -17.64 -6.43 -3.56
N SER A 183 -16.55 -5.85 -3.05
CA SER A 183 -15.38 -5.49 -3.83
C SER A 183 -14.09 -5.85 -3.13
N VAL A 184 -13.15 -6.41 -3.89
CA VAL A 184 -11.80 -6.71 -3.42
C VAL A 184 -11.02 -5.46 -3.00
N THR A 185 -11.39 -4.27 -3.52
CA THR A 185 -10.75 -3.00 -3.16
C THR A 185 -10.97 -2.63 -1.69
N ARG A 186 -12.07 -3.08 -1.09
CA ARG A 186 -12.45 -2.81 0.31
C ARG A 186 -12.00 -3.88 1.31
N LYS A 187 -11.46 -5.00 0.84
CA LYS A 187 -11.00 -6.06 1.72
C LYS A 187 -9.79 -5.62 2.53
N ALA A 188 -9.83 -5.86 3.83
CA ALA A 188 -8.74 -5.62 4.76
C ALA A 188 -8.34 -6.93 5.43
N LYS A 189 -7.05 -7.25 5.48
CA LYS A 189 -6.58 -8.37 6.29
C LYS A 189 -6.50 -7.94 7.75
N ASN A 190 -6.70 -8.87 8.67
CA ASN A 190 -6.37 -8.67 10.08
C ASN A 190 -4.86 -8.83 10.29
N THR A 191 -4.28 -8.09 11.23
CA THR A 191 -3.00 -8.45 11.87
C THR A 191 -3.24 -9.62 12.83
N ALA A 192 -2.18 -10.28 13.31
CA ALA A 192 -2.36 -11.30 14.35
C ALA A 192 -2.94 -10.68 15.64
N TYR A 193 -2.57 -9.43 15.95
CA TYR A 193 -3.12 -8.67 17.07
C TYR A 193 -4.65 -8.52 16.97
N THR A 194 -5.17 -8.11 15.81
CA THR A 194 -6.61 -8.01 15.55
C THR A 194 -7.30 -9.38 15.49
N MET A 195 -6.57 -10.47 15.18
CA MET A 195 -7.16 -11.81 15.12
C MET A 195 -7.60 -12.33 16.48
N ASN A 196 -6.99 -11.87 17.57
CA ASN A 196 -7.34 -12.26 18.93
C ASN A 196 -8.78 -11.86 19.31
N CYS A 197 -9.34 -10.84 18.68
CA CYS A 197 -10.73 -10.45 18.91
C CYS A 197 -11.72 -11.51 18.40
N TYR A 198 -11.32 -12.33 17.43
CA TYR A 198 -12.20 -13.32 16.81
C TYR A 198 -11.98 -14.74 17.38
N ILE A 199 -11.25 -14.89 18.49
CA ILE A 199 -10.77 -16.18 19.00
C ILE A 199 -11.90 -17.19 19.30
N ASN A 200 -13.12 -16.70 19.54
CA ASN A 200 -14.30 -17.52 19.79
C ASN A 200 -15.02 -17.98 18.52
N GLN A 201 -14.54 -17.61 17.32
CA GLN A 201 -15.17 -17.97 16.05
C GLN A 201 -14.45 -19.15 15.39
N SER A 202 -15.21 -20.21 15.07
CA SER A 202 -14.66 -21.48 14.56
C SER A 202 -14.05 -21.42 13.15
N ASN A 203 -14.21 -20.29 12.44
CA ASN A 203 -13.69 -20.06 11.08
C ASN A 203 -13.33 -18.58 10.89
N VAL A 204 -12.28 -18.10 11.57
CA VAL A 204 -11.87 -16.71 11.41
C VAL A 204 -11.34 -16.46 10.00
N SER A 205 -12.06 -15.64 9.25
CA SER A 205 -11.60 -15.15 7.95
C SER A 205 -10.34 -14.30 8.14
N GLN A 206 -9.31 -14.54 7.32
CA GLN A 206 -8.14 -13.64 7.29
C GLN A 206 -8.50 -12.19 6.93
N TYR A 207 -9.69 -11.97 6.33
CA TYR A 207 -10.24 -10.65 6.05
C TYR A 207 -11.32 -10.34 7.08
N GLY A 208 -11.07 -9.35 7.94
CA GLY A 208 -11.96 -8.97 9.02
C GLY A 208 -13.06 -8.01 8.59
N VAL A 209 -14.10 -7.95 9.41
CA VAL A 209 -15.12 -6.89 9.38
C VAL A 209 -14.51 -5.64 10.01
N TRP A 210 -14.78 -4.44 9.48
CA TRP A 210 -14.23 -3.21 10.04
C TRP A 210 -15.21 -2.04 10.01
N TRP A 211 -15.11 -1.17 11.03
CA TRP A 211 -15.99 -0.03 11.21
C TRP A 211 -15.77 1.06 10.15
N ILE A 212 -16.87 1.71 9.76
CA ILE A 212 -16.86 3.02 9.09
C ILE A 212 -17.75 4.00 9.87
N ARG A 213 -17.40 5.28 9.85
CA ARG A 213 -18.04 6.30 10.73
C ARG A 213 -19.46 6.68 10.34
N THR A 214 -19.92 6.29 9.15
CA THR A 214 -21.31 6.54 8.73
C THR A 214 -22.26 5.75 9.63
N PRO A 215 -23.35 6.34 10.14
CA PRO A 215 -24.31 5.61 10.96
C PRO A 215 -25.05 4.55 10.14
N GLY A 216 -25.65 3.59 10.85
CA GLY A 216 -26.54 2.59 10.27
C GLY A 216 -27.97 3.11 10.10
N ALA A 217 -28.96 2.21 10.23
CA ALA A 217 -30.37 2.60 10.12
C ALA A 217 -30.88 3.46 11.28
N ASN A 218 -30.20 3.46 12.41
CA ASN A 218 -30.44 4.34 13.56
C ASN A 218 -29.12 4.61 14.31
N HIS A 219 -29.17 5.42 15.37
CA HIS A 219 -27.98 5.83 16.13
C HIS A 219 -27.40 4.75 17.04
N GLN A 220 -28.08 3.61 17.23
CA GLN A 220 -27.54 2.42 17.89
C GLN A 220 -26.79 1.51 16.91
N GLN A 221 -26.75 1.87 15.64
CA GLN A 221 -26.05 1.12 14.60
C GLN A 221 -24.98 1.97 13.91
N ALA A 222 -23.86 1.34 13.56
CA ALA A 222 -22.84 1.92 12.69
C ALA A 222 -22.63 1.04 11.45
N ALA A 223 -22.30 1.68 10.34
CA ALA A 223 -21.98 0.99 9.10
C ALA A 223 -20.62 0.28 9.21
N ILE A 224 -20.45 -0.79 8.44
CA ILE A 224 -19.21 -1.57 8.39
C ILE A 224 -18.86 -1.93 6.97
N VAL A 225 -17.65 -2.45 6.77
CA VAL A 225 -17.30 -3.24 5.60
C VAL A 225 -17.09 -4.69 6.03
N ASP A 226 -17.78 -5.63 5.38
CA ASP A 226 -17.66 -7.06 5.69
C ASP A 226 -16.33 -7.66 5.17
N GLY A 227 -15.96 -8.85 5.63
CA GLY A 227 -14.72 -9.52 5.20
C GLY A 227 -14.60 -9.69 3.67
N PRO A 228 -15.68 -10.01 2.95
CA PRO A 228 -15.72 -9.97 1.48
C PRO A 228 -15.66 -8.59 0.80
N GLY A 229 -15.83 -7.49 1.53
CA GLY A 229 -15.74 -6.11 1.04
C GLY A 229 -17.06 -5.46 0.62
N TYR A 230 -18.20 -5.92 1.17
CA TYR A 230 -19.52 -5.27 1.07
C TYR A 230 -19.66 -4.17 2.09
N VAL A 231 -20.32 -3.07 1.75
CA VAL A 231 -20.57 -1.95 2.67
C VAL A 231 -21.96 -2.12 3.29
N PHE A 232 -22.03 -2.36 4.60
CA PHE A 232 -23.28 -2.33 5.37
C PHE A 232 -23.62 -0.86 5.68
N GLY A 233 -24.87 -0.57 5.99
CA GLY A 233 -25.43 0.77 5.99
C GLY A 233 -26.13 1.12 4.67
N ASP A 234 -26.63 0.12 3.95
CA ASP A 234 -27.39 0.28 2.71
C ASP A 234 -28.77 -0.39 2.82
N SER A 235 -29.56 -0.44 1.73
CA SER A 235 -30.93 -0.97 1.77
C SER A 235 -31.03 -2.46 2.12
N TYR A 236 -29.93 -3.22 2.03
CA TYR A 236 -29.92 -4.65 2.31
C TYR A 236 -29.44 -4.96 3.72
N TYR A 237 -28.50 -4.17 4.23
CA TYR A 237 -27.91 -4.37 5.55
C TYR A 237 -27.78 -3.05 6.27
N SER A 238 -28.42 -2.89 7.43
CA SER A 238 -28.51 -1.61 8.14
C SER A 238 -27.24 -1.17 8.87
N GLY A 239 -26.28 -2.08 9.07
CA GLY A 239 -25.11 -1.85 9.93
C GLY A 239 -25.02 -2.90 11.04
N LEU A 240 -24.11 -2.73 11.98
CA LEU A 240 -24.00 -3.53 13.20
C LEU A 240 -24.30 -2.67 14.43
N SER A 241 -24.69 -3.29 15.54
CA SER A 241 -24.85 -2.57 16.82
C SER A 241 -23.53 -1.91 17.19
N VAL A 242 -23.59 -0.66 17.64
CA VAL A 242 -22.40 0.11 18.03
C VAL A 242 -21.60 -0.57 19.14
N SER A 243 -22.22 -1.48 19.90
CA SER A 243 -21.58 -2.21 21.00
C SER A 243 -20.92 -3.54 20.61
N ASN A 244 -20.96 -3.93 19.33
CA ASN A 244 -20.29 -5.13 18.83
C ASN A 244 -18.76 -5.06 19.04
N GLU A 245 -18.19 -6.10 19.65
CA GLU A 245 -16.76 -6.18 20.01
C GLU A 245 -15.86 -6.80 18.93
N ASP A 246 -16.42 -7.66 18.07
CA ASP A 246 -15.69 -8.41 17.03
C ASP A 246 -15.53 -7.62 15.72
N VAL A 247 -15.13 -6.34 15.80
CA VAL A 247 -15.01 -5.48 14.63
C VAL A 247 -13.68 -4.72 14.63
N GLY A 248 -12.95 -4.87 13.52
CA GLY A 248 -11.65 -4.26 13.33
C GLY A 248 -11.71 -2.74 13.13
N VAL A 249 -10.63 -2.07 13.48
CA VAL A 249 -10.41 -0.64 13.27
C VAL A 249 -9.40 -0.45 12.16
N ARG A 250 -9.81 0.31 11.13
CA ARG A 250 -8.99 0.61 9.97
C ARG A 250 -8.83 2.13 9.82
N PRO A 251 -7.87 2.72 10.54
CA PRO A 251 -7.75 4.17 10.62
C PRO A 251 -7.32 4.81 9.30
N VAL A 252 -7.68 6.08 9.16
CA VAL A 252 -7.26 7.00 8.11
C VAL A 252 -6.74 8.30 8.71
N MET A 253 -5.90 9.01 7.96
CA MET A 253 -5.31 10.28 8.40
C MET A 253 -4.79 11.10 7.23
N HIS A 254 -4.63 12.41 7.46
CA HIS A 254 -3.93 13.30 6.54
C HIS A 254 -2.60 13.72 7.13
N ILE A 255 -1.57 13.75 6.29
CA ILE A 255 -0.23 14.23 6.66
C ILE A 255 0.23 15.30 5.68
N SER A 256 1.07 16.21 6.17
CA SER A 256 1.81 17.16 5.32
C SER A 256 3.11 16.49 4.87
N ILE A 257 3.28 16.21 3.57
CA ILE A 257 4.50 15.56 3.04
C ILE A 257 5.73 16.31 3.49
N SER A 258 5.74 17.63 3.33
CA SER A 258 6.88 18.48 3.65
C SER A 258 7.27 18.44 5.12
N SER A 259 6.28 18.38 6.02
CA SER A 259 6.51 18.24 7.46
C SER A 259 6.95 16.82 7.85
N ALA A 260 6.72 15.85 6.97
CA ALA A 260 6.93 14.43 7.20
C ALA A 260 8.17 13.86 6.52
N LEU A 261 8.92 14.69 5.79
CA LEU A 261 10.20 14.32 5.20
C LEU A 261 11.14 13.76 6.27
N GLY A 262 11.70 12.58 5.99
CA GLY A 262 12.56 11.85 6.93
C GLY A 262 11.82 11.01 7.98
N LYS A 263 10.48 11.05 8.03
CA LYS A 263 9.64 10.22 8.91
C LYS A 263 8.79 9.21 8.14
N LEU A 264 8.45 9.49 6.88
CA LEU A 264 7.86 8.50 5.99
C LEU A 264 8.93 7.69 5.29
N GLU A 265 8.75 6.38 5.32
CA GLU A 265 9.51 5.45 4.51
C GLU A 265 8.60 4.89 3.41
N LEU A 266 9.09 4.78 2.19
CA LEU A 266 8.35 4.07 1.15
C LEU A 266 8.18 2.61 1.57
N ALA A 267 7.00 2.04 1.33
CA ALA A 267 6.66 0.65 1.59
C ALA A 267 6.27 -0.11 0.31
N GLY A 268 6.55 0.48 -0.85
CA GLY A 268 6.25 -0.07 -2.16
C GLY A 268 4.79 0.15 -2.54
N THR A 269 4.10 -0.89 -3.02
CA THR A 269 2.71 -0.79 -3.49
C THR A 269 1.89 -1.99 -3.05
N VAL A 270 0.58 -1.81 -2.93
CA VAL A 270 -0.40 -2.87 -2.70
C VAL A 270 -1.46 -2.79 -3.79
N SER A 271 -1.82 -3.92 -4.40
CA SER A 271 -2.94 -4.02 -5.32
C SER A 271 -4.17 -4.68 -4.69
N SER A 272 -5.35 -4.40 -5.24
CA SER A 272 -6.62 -4.96 -4.77
C SER A 272 -6.74 -6.47 -4.96
N ASP A 273 -5.93 -7.08 -5.83
CA ASP A 273 -5.81 -8.54 -5.98
C ASP A 273 -4.71 -9.15 -5.08
N GLY A 274 -4.11 -8.35 -4.19
CA GLY A 274 -3.19 -8.78 -3.13
C GLY A 274 -1.74 -8.94 -3.57
N ILE A 275 -1.33 -8.30 -4.66
CA ILE A 275 0.08 -8.20 -5.05
C ILE A 275 0.71 -7.04 -4.29
N GLU A 276 1.79 -7.32 -3.57
CA GLU A 276 2.59 -6.31 -2.88
C GLU A 276 3.96 -6.20 -3.54
N THR A 277 4.48 -4.98 -3.66
CA THR A 277 5.88 -4.73 -4.00
C THR A 277 6.61 -4.12 -2.81
N THR A 278 7.90 -4.38 -2.67
CA THR A 278 8.77 -3.66 -1.73
C THR A 278 9.40 -2.45 -2.41
N PRO A 279 9.86 -1.45 -1.64
CA PRO A 279 10.71 -0.39 -2.16
C PRO A 279 11.93 -0.98 -2.86
N GLU A 280 12.33 -0.42 -3.99
CA GLU A 280 13.59 -0.78 -4.62
C GLU A 280 14.72 -0.19 -3.78
N VAL A 281 15.52 -1.04 -3.14
CA VAL A 281 16.76 -0.59 -2.49
C VAL A 281 17.66 -0.06 -3.60
N THR A 282 17.77 1.27 -3.67
CA THR A 282 18.84 1.89 -4.45
C THR A 282 20.14 1.46 -3.77
N PRO A 283 21.09 0.80 -4.45
CA PRO A 283 22.39 0.56 -3.84
C PRO A 283 22.97 1.93 -3.52
N THR A 284 23.08 2.25 -2.23
CA THR A 284 23.89 3.37 -1.76
C THR A 284 25.27 3.21 -2.41
N PRO A 285 25.79 4.22 -3.13
CA PRO A 285 27.16 4.16 -3.57
C PRO A 285 28.00 4.07 -2.30
N THR A 286 28.64 2.92 -2.09
CA THR A 286 29.71 2.78 -1.11
C THR A 286 30.71 3.89 -1.44
N GLN A 287 30.81 4.90 -0.58
CA GLN A 287 31.96 5.79 -0.63
C GLN A 287 33.18 4.90 -0.39
N THR A 288 33.89 4.60 -1.47
CA THR A 288 35.27 4.12 -1.39
C THR A 288 36.04 5.26 -0.76
N SER A 289 36.23 5.21 0.56
CA SER A 289 37.21 6.04 1.24
C SER A 289 38.54 5.82 0.56
N ALA A 290 39.06 6.87 -0.08
CA ALA A 290 40.41 6.89 -0.60
C ALA A 290 41.37 6.62 0.57
N ILE A 291 42.20 5.59 0.40
CA ILE A 291 43.26 5.25 1.34
C ILE A 291 44.23 6.44 1.37
N VAL A 292 44.27 7.14 2.49
CA VAL A 292 45.39 8.02 2.85
C VAL A 292 46.49 7.11 3.42
N PRO A 293 47.73 7.15 2.92
CA PRO A 293 48.82 6.35 3.48
C PRO A 293 49.24 6.94 4.83
N GLU A 294 48.93 6.22 5.91
CA GLU A 294 49.37 6.55 7.26
C GLU A 294 50.70 5.84 7.54
N ILE A 295 51.69 6.65 7.89
CA ILE A 295 53.05 6.30 8.26
C ILE A 295 53.08 5.57 9.61
N THR A 296 53.74 4.41 9.63
CA THR A 296 54.09 3.62 10.82
C THR A 296 54.93 4.41 11.81
N PRO A 297 54.69 4.27 13.12
CA PRO A 297 55.78 3.82 13.98
C PRO A 297 55.40 2.65 14.92
N THR A 298 56.44 1.91 15.24
CA THR A 298 56.54 0.62 15.92
C THR A 298 56.43 0.69 17.46
N ALA A 299 55.79 -0.33 18.06
CA ALA A 299 55.85 -0.87 19.44
C ALA A 299 55.56 0.08 20.63
N ASP A 300 54.90 -0.29 21.73
CA ASP A 300 55.13 -1.47 22.58
C ASP A 300 53.94 -1.73 23.56
N VAL A 301 53.67 -3.02 23.80
CA VAL A 301 53.42 -3.73 25.08
C VAL A 301 52.37 -3.25 26.14
N THR A 302 51.33 -4.10 26.29
CA THR A 302 50.61 -4.62 27.49
C THR A 302 49.69 -3.81 28.45
N SER A 303 48.56 -4.49 28.73
CA SER A 303 47.88 -4.75 30.04
C SER A 303 46.79 -3.81 30.62
N LYS A 304 45.55 -4.30 30.51
CA LYS A 304 44.56 -4.68 31.55
C LYS A 304 44.08 -3.69 32.67
N THR A 305 42.75 -3.74 32.84
CA THR A 305 41.88 -3.52 34.05
C THR A 305 41.63 -2.07 34.50
N THR A 306 40.41 -1.54 34.37
CA THR A 306 39.22 -1.66 35.27
C THR A 306 39.37 -0.91 36.59
N ILE A 307 38.68 0.24 36.73
CA ILE A 307 37.67 0.52 37.79
C ILE A 307 36.97 1.87 37.56
N THR A 308 35.63 1.83 37.62
CA THR A 308 34.72 2.95 37.91
C THR A 308 34.61 3.10 39.45
N PRO A 309 34.32 4.29 40.02
CA PRO A 309 32.93 4.53 40.42
C PRO A 309 32.42 5.99 40.26
N THR A 310 31.17 6.04 39.82
CA THR A 310 30.01 6.87 40.24
C THR A 310 30.23 8.01 41.24
N VAL A 311 29.82 9.25 40.88
CA VAL A 311 28.90 10.09 41.69
C VAL A 311 28.12 11.08 40.78
N THR A 312 26.80 11.08 40.91
CA THR A 312 25.83 12.12 40.47
C THR A 312 25.48 12.94 41.72
N PRO A 313 25.32 14.28 41.67
CA PRO A 313 23.98 14.85 41.44
C PRO A 313 23.93 16.14 40.60
N ASN A 314 22.86 16.23 39.81
CA ASN A 314 22.28 17.46 39.25
C ASN A 314 21.57 18.25 40.39
N PRO A 315 21.43 19.59 40.36
CA PRO A 315 20.32 20.21 39.60
C PRO A 315 20.61 21.59 38.96
N THR A 316 20.09 21.74 37.73
CA THR A 316 19.31 22.88 37.21
C THR A 316 19.89 24.30 37.25
N ALA A 317 20.23 24.85 36.07
CA ALA A 317 19.99 26.26 35.77
C ALA A 317 19.80 26.50 34.25
N LYS A 318 18.78 27.28 33.96
CA LYS A 318 18.29 27.77 32.67
C LYS A 318 19.16 28.95 32.21
N ALA A 319 19.45 29.08 30.91
CA ALA A 319 19.13 30.25 30.07
C ALA A 319 20.13 30.53 28.92
N THR A 320 19.51 30.90 27.79
CA THR A 320 19.99 31.80 26.72
C THR A 320 20.94 31.25 25.65
N GLN A 321 20.34 30.74 24.56
CA GLN A 321 20.98 30.71 23.23
C GLN A 321 20.70 32.03 22.51
N ASN A 322 21.77 32.67 22.03
CA ASN A 322 21.69 33.78 21.09
C ASN A 322 22.18 33.33 19.71
N SER A 323 21.51 33.87 18.71
CA SER A 323 21.60 33.64 17.27
C SER A 323 23.00 33.63 16.66
N ARG A 324 23.21 32.76 15.66
CA ARG A 324 24.01 33.15 14.49
C ARG A 324 23.41 32.58 13.20
N LYS A 325 23.21 33.53 12.28
CA LYS A 325 22.61 33.46 10.95
C LYS A 325 23.74 33.23 9.94
N GLU A 326 23.61 32.24 9.06
CA GLU A 326 24.40 32.16 7.82
C GLU A 326 23.44 31.99 6.63
N THR A 327 23.85 32.61 5.52
CA THR A 327 23.02 33.01 4.38
C THR A 327 23.71 32.55 3.09
N ILE A 328 22.93 32.45 2.00
CA ILE A 328 23.31 32.42 0.56
C ILE A 328 23.89 31.05 0.11
N ALA A 329 23.60 30.43 -1.03
CA ALA A 329 23.08 30.91 -2.31
C ALA A 329 22.48 29.79 -3.18
N SER A 330 21.68 30.26 -4.15
CA SER A 330 21.04 29.62 -5.29
C SER A 330 21.98 28.97 -6.29
N ALA A 331 21.54 27.87 -6.93
CA ALA A 331 21.80 27.59 -8.35
C ALA A 331 20.81 26.54 -8.91
N LEU A 332 19.86 26.99 -9.73
CA LEU A 332 19.19 26.17 -10.75
C LEU A 332 20.18 25.89 -11.90
N PRO A 333 20.00 24.75 -12.59
CA PRO A 333 20.13 24.75 -14.04
C PRO A 333 18.87 24.20 -14.75
N ASP A 334 18.88 24.52 -16.03
CA ASP A 334 17.78 24.74 -16.95
C ASP A 334 17.26 23.46 -17.65
N LYS A 335 16.10 23.63 -18.29
CA LYS A 335 15.28 22.65 -18.99
C LYS A 335 15.98 21.98 -20.18
N THR A 336 15.86 20.65 -20.27
CA THR A 336 15.50 19.97 -21.54
C THR A 336 14.93 18.58 -21.24
N ALA A 337 13.61 18.46 -21.07
CA ALA A 337 12.92 17.18 -20.90
C ALA A 337 12.12 16.86 -22.16
N ASN A 338 12.70 16.03 -23.03
CA ASN A 338 11.96 15.33 -24.07
C ASN A 338 11.37 14.04 -23.50
N ASN A 339 10.08 13.85 -23.77
CA ASN A 339 9.20 12.76 -23.42
C ASN A 339 9.83 11.35 -23.56
N THR A 340 9.96 10.57 -22.47
CA THR A 340 10.04 9.10 -22.54
C THR A 340 9.47 8.46 -21.26
N LEU A 341 8.17 8.15 -21.28
CA LEU A 341 7.50 7.32 -20.30
C LEU A 341 8.02 5.87 -20.30
N ALA A 342 8.28 5.38 -19.08
CA ALA A 342 8.34 3.98 -18.65
C ALA A 342 9.51 3.09 -19.14
N ARG A 343 10.67 3.23 -18.49
CA ARG A 343 11.67 2.16 -18.37
C ARG A 343 11.59 1.50 -16.99
N SER A 344 10.51 0.78 -16.71
CA SER A 344 10.43 -0.11 -15.54
C SER A 344 11.47 -1.23 -15.70
N THR A 345 12.41 -1.35 -14.77
CA THR A 345 13.52 -2.32 -14.82
C THR A 345 13.01 -3.76 -14.82
N VAL A 346 13.32 -4.51 -15.89
CA VAL A 346 13.00 -5.94 -16.03
C VAL A 346 13.82 -6.75 -15.04
N LYS A 347 13.16 -7.37 -14.04
CA LYS A 347 13.83 -8.14 -12.97
C LYS A 347 13.36 -9.59 -12.85
N MET A 348 14.20 -10.45 -12.24
CA MET A 348 13.84 -11.85 -12.00
C MET A 348 12.59 -11.92 -11.12
N GLY A 349 11.67 -12.84 -11.41
CA GLY A 349 10.41 -12.97 -10.70
C GLY A 349 9.27 -12.11 -11.26
N MET A 350 9.56 -11.07 -12.06
CA MET A 350 8.56 -10.25 -12.74
C MET A 350 7.61 -11.12 -13.56
N ILE A 351 6.31 -10.81 -13.50
CA ILE A 351 5.28 -11.44 -14.31
C ILE A 351 4.81 -10.46 -15.36
N PHE A 352 4.68 -10.90 -16.60
CA PHE A 352 4.09 -10.09 -17.65
C PHE A 352 3.18 -10.91 -18.56
N ASN A 353 2.21 -10.24 -19.17
CA ASN A 353 1.38 -10.84 -20.20
C ASN A 353 1.99 -10.61 -21.59
N ASP A 354 2.06 -11.67 -22.39
CA ASP A 354 2.29 -11.57 -23.83
C ASP A 354 1.28 -12.47 -24.56
N LYS A 355 0.52 -11.87 -25.50
CA LYS A 355 -0.48 -12.55 -26.34
C LYS A 355 -1.46 -13.44 -25.54
N GLY A 356 -1.92 -12.95 -24.38
CA GLY A 356 -2.90 -13.63 -23.55
C GLY A 356 -2.32 -14.75 -22.67
N ILE A 357 -0.99 -14.88 -22.61
CA ILE A 357 -0.28 -15.81 -21.75
C ILE A 357 0.51 -15.02 -20.71
N ASN A 358 0.38 -15.39 -19.44
CA ASN A 358 1.16 -14.82 -18.35
C ASN A 358 2.44 -15.64 -18.16
N TYR A 359 3.58 -14.95 -18.17
CA TYR A 359 4.91 -15.50 -17.98
C TYR A 359 5.54 -14.91 -16.73
N LYS A 360 6.24 -15.73 -15.94
CA LYS A 360 7.14 -15.30 -14.85
C LYS A 360 8.58 -15.42 -15.32
N ILE A 361 9.37 -14.38 -15.13
CA ILE A 361 10.81 -14.40 -15.38
C ILE A 361 11.47 -15.27 -14.31
N THR A 362 12.12 -16.37 -14.73
CA THR A 362 12.78 -17.31 -13.81
C THR A 362 14.30 -17.17 -13.80
N LYS A 363 14.87 -16.51 -14.80
CA LYS A 363 16.29 -16.15 -14.84
C LYS A 363 16.48 -14.95 -15.76
N LEU A 364 17.36 -14.04 -15.38
CA LEU A 364 17.89 -12.98 -16.23
C LEU A 364 19.41 -13.08 -16.31
N THR A 365 19.95 -12.82 -17.49
CA THR A 365 21.39 -12.77 -17.74
C THR A 365 21.61 -11.78 -18.88
N GLY A 366 22.01 -10.55 -18.55
CA GLY A 366 22.00 -9.42 -19.49
C GLY A 366 20.60 -9.19 -20.08
N LYS A 367 20.52 -8.83 -21.37
CA LYS A 367 19.26 -8.66 -22.12
C LYS A 367 18.58 -9.98 -22.54
N LYS A 368 18.92 -11.11 -21.90
CA LYS A 368 18.34 -12.42 -22.16
C LYS A 368 17.74 -13.02 -20.88
N GLY A 369 16.67 -13.80 -21.02
CA GLY A 369 16.01 -14.42 -19.87
C GLY A 369 15.32 -15.74 -20.15
N LYS A 370 14.92 -16.41 -19.07
CA LYS A 370 14.11 -17.63 -19.10
C LYS A 370 12.74 -17.37 -18.48
N LEU A 371 11.70 -17.97 -19.04
CA LEU A 371 10.33 -17.82 -18.58
C LEU A 371 9.74 -19.15 -18.13
N SER A 372 8.92 -19.06 -17.08
CA SER A 372 7.92 -20.06 -16.74
C SER A 372 6.54 -19.53 -17.11
N LEU A 373 5.79 -20.32 -17.87
CA LEU A 373 4.41 -20.02 -18.19
C LEU A 373 3.53 -20.34 -16.98
N ILE A 374 2.86 -19.33 -16.43
CA ILE A 374 2.12 -19.47 -15.16
C ILE A 374 0.60 -19.58 -15.34
N SER A 375 0.02 -18.91 -16.33
CA SER A 375 -1.42 -18.97 -16.59
C SER A 375 -1.79 -18.40 -17.96
N VAL A 376 -3.02 -18.67 -18.39
CA VAL A 376 -3.63 -18.11 -19.62
C VAL A 376 -4.72 -17.13 -19.20
N LYS A 377 -4.73 -15.90 -19.74
CA LYS A 377 -5.68 -14.83 -19.34
C LYS A 377 -7.13 -15.23 -19.67
N ASN A 378 -7.41 -15.55 -20.93
CA ASN A 378 -8.75 -15.96 -21.37
C ASN A 378 -8.96 -17.48 -21.21
N LYS A 379 -9.73 -17.89 -20.19
CA LYS A 379 -10.04 -19.31 -19.92
C LYS A 379 -11.04 -19.93 -20.90
N LYS A 380 -11.79 -19.11 -21.66
CA LYS A 380 -12.77 -19.55 -22.65
C LYS A 380 -12.15 -19.75 -24.05
N THR A 381 -10.84 -19.52 -24.21
CA THR A 381 -10.17 -19.64 -25.52
C THR A 381 -10.20 -21.07 -26.07
N LYS A 382 -10.37 -21.18 -27.40
CA LYS A 382 -10.36 -22.45 -28.14
C LYS A 382 -8.96 -22.83 -28.64
N LYS A 383 -8.04 -21.86 -28.79
CA LYS A 383 -6.68 -22.08 -29.32
C LYS A 383 -5.66 -21.30 -28.50
N ILE A 384 -4.53 -21.92 -28.17
CA ILE A 384 -3.40 -21.27 -27.50
C ILE A 384 -2.12 -21.62 -28.24
N THR A 385 -1.27 -20.61 -28.47
CA THR A 385 0.06 -20.80 -29.07
C THR A 385 1.14 -20.32 -28.11
N ILE A 386 1.98 -21.24 -27.64
CA ILE A 386 3.21 -20.92 -26.90
C ILE A 386 4.30 -20.64 -27.95
N PRO A 387 4.87 -19.42 -28.03
CA PRO A 387 5.84 -19.07 -29.06
C PRO A 387 7.21 -19.75 -28.82
N LYS A 388 8.14 -19.60 -29.78
CA LYS A 388 9.52 -20.09 -29.65
C LYS A 388 10.30 -19.27 -28.61
N GLU A 389 10.11 -17.96 -28.66
CA GLU A 389 10.73 -16.93 -27.83
C GLU A 389 9.75 -15.77 -27.67
N VAL A 390 9.92 -14.96 -26.62
CA VAL A 390 9.17 -13.72 -26.38
C VAL A 390 10.15 -12.56 -26.37
N LYS A 391 9.88 -11.52 -27.14
CA LYS A 391 10.64 -10.26 -27.12
C LYS A 391 9.76 -9.19 -26.50
N LYS A 392 10.17 -8.63 -25.36
CA LYS A 392 9.41 -7.61 -24.64
C LYS A 392 10.37 -6.78 -23.79
N TYR A 393 10.10 -5.48 -23.67
CA TYR A 393 10.91 -4.56 -22.86
C TYR A 393 12.39 -4.47 -23.25
N ASP A 394 12.73 -4.71 -24.51
CA ASP A 394 14.12 -4.82 -25.00
C ASP A 394 14.90 -6.06 -24.47
N TYR A 395 14.18 -7.08 -23.98
CA TYR A 395 14.76 -8.38 -23.58
C TYR A 395 14.28 -9.50 -24.49
N LYS A 396 15.15 -10.50 -24.65
CA LYS A 396 14.86 -11.76 -25.36
C LYS A 396 14.68 -12.92 -24.39
N PHE A 397 13.51 -13.52 -24.39
CA PHE A 397 13.15 -14.58 -23.46
C PHE A 397 12.92 -15.93 -24.13
N THR A 398 13.46 -16.98 -23.52
CA THR A 398 13.19 -18.38 -23.88
C THR A 398 12.25 -19.03 -22.88
N ILE A 399 11.32 -19.85 -23.34
CA ILE A 399 10.33 -20.49 -22.45
C ILE A 399 10.86 -21.87 -22.06
N THR A 400 11.19 -22.06 -20.79
CA THR A 400 11.81 -23.29 -20.29
C THR A 400 10.87 -24.14 -19.44
N GLN A 401 9.78 -23.57 -18.94
CA GLN A 401 8.85 -24.28 -18.07
C GLN A 401 7.38 -23.93 -18.35
N ILE A 402 6.52 -24.92 -18.21
CA ILE A 402 5.06 -24.75 -18.04
C ILE A 402 4.73 -25.08 -16.59
N GLY A 403 4.12 -24.15 -15.86
CA GLY A 403 3.75 -24.29 -14.45
C GLY A 403 2.65 -25.31 -14.20
N LYS A 404 2.36 -25.56 -12.92
CA LYS A 404 1.20 -26.37 -12.49
C LYS A 404 -0.11 -25.63 -12.79
N ASN A 405 -1.16 -26.36 -13.14
CA ASN A 405 -2.52 -25.86 -13.29
C ASN A 405 -2.71 -24.67 -14.27
N VAL A 406 -1.78 -24.49 -15.21
CA VAL A 406 -1.85 -23.46 -16.26
C VAL A 406 -3.12 -23.64 -17.10
N PHE A 407 -3.38 -24.88 -17.55
CA PHE A 407 -4.43 -25.19 -18.52
C PHE A 407 -5.68 -25.83 -17.91
N THR A 408 -5.68 -26.12 -16.60
CA THR A 408 -6.79 -26.83 -15.93
C THR A 408 -8.13 -26.10 -16.04
N ARG A 409 -8.13 -24.77 -16.06
CA ARG A 409 -9.34 -23.95 -16.22
C ARG A 409 -9.73 -23.70 -17.68
N CYS A 410 -8.90 -24.10 -18.65
CA CYS A 410 -9.14 -23.88 -20.08
C CYS A 410 -10.05 -24.97 -20.68
N LYS A 411 -11.26 -25.13 -20.13
CA LYS A 411 -12.18 -26.24 -20.46
C LYS A 411 -12.61 -26.27 -21.93
N LYS A 412 -12.63 -25.11 -22.61
CA LYS A 412 -13.02 -24.97 -24.03
C LYS A 412 -11.84 -25.09 -25.02
N LEU A 413 -10.64 -25.41 -24.53
CA LEU A 413 -9.44 -25.49 -25.36
C LEU A 413 -9.50 -26.69 -26.32
N LYS A 414 -9.46 -26.40 -27.62
CA LYS A 414 -9.45 -27.39 -28.70
C LYS A 414 -8.05 -27.65 -29.25
N GLN A 415 -7.16 -26.66 -29.20
CA GLN A 415 -5.79 -26.82 -29.70
C GLN A 415 -4.76 -26.04 -28.87
N LEU A 416 -3.69 -26.73 -28.48
CA LEU A 416 -2.49 -26.13 -27.89
C LEU A 416 -1.31 -26.33 -28.85
N THR A 417 -0.79 -25.25 -29.39
CA THR A 417 0.42 -25.28 -30.23
C THR A 417 1.62 -24.82 -29.42
N ILE A 418 2.65 -25.65 -29.33
CA ILE A 418 3.92 -25.33 -28.67
C ILE A 418 4.98 -25.17 -29.74
N LYS A 419 5.50 -23.95 -29.92
CA LYS A 419 6.61 -23.65 -30.84
C LYS A 419 7.97 -23.65 -30.14
N SER A 420 8.00 -23.50 -28.81
CA SER A 420 9.23 -23.57 -28.02
C SER A 420 9.92 -24.93 -28.16
N ARG A 421 11.25 -24.91 -28.30
CA ARG A 421 12.11 -26.10 -28.28
C ARG A 421 12.86 -26.25 -26.95
N THR A 422 12.73 -25.26 -26.04
CA THR A 422 13.54 -25.16 -24.82
C THR A 422 12.83 -25.60 -23.55
N ILE A 423 11.55 -26.02 -23.63
CA ILE A 423 10.78 -26.46 -22.46
C ILE A 423 11.36 -27.78 -21.94
N THR A 424 11.77 -27.76 -20.68
CA THR A 424 12.38 -28.91 -20.00
C THR A 424 11.49 -29.47 -18.89
N LYS A 425 10.58 -28.66 -18.33
CA LYS A 425 9.68 -29.02 -17.23
C LYS A 425 8.23 -28.63 -17.53
N ILE A 426 7.30 -29.56 -17.30
CA ILE A 426 5.84 -29.32 -17.38
C ILE A 426 5.22 -29.81 -16.07
N GLY A 427 4.66 -28.88 -15.28
CA GLY A 427 3.94 -29.19 -14.05
C GLY A 427 2.60 -29.89 -14.31
N LYS A 428 1.97 -30.40 -13.26
CA LYS A 428 0.67 -31.09 -13.33
C LYS A 428 -0.37 -30.19 -13.99
N ASN A 429 -0.89 -30.62 -15.13
CA ASN A 429 -1.92 -29.91 -15.89
C ASN A 429 -3.03 -30.89 -16.31
N LYS A 430 -4.28 -30.41 -16.36
CA LYS A 430 -5.40 -31.15 -16.96
C LYS A 430 -5.71 -30.51 -18.30
N PHE A 431 -5.68 -31.31 -19.37
CA PHE A 431 -6.06 -30.89 -20.72
C PHE A 431 -7.46 -31.43 -21.06
N PRO A 432 -8.28 -30.69 -21.82
CA PRO A 432 -9.54 -31.24 -22.32
C PRO A 432 -9.31 -32.48 -23.19
N LYS A 433 -10.18 -33.50 -23.08
CA LYS A 433 -10.04 -34.79 -23.81
C LYS A 433 -9.85 -34.62 -25.32
N LYS A 434 -10.55 -33.66 -25.93
CA LYS A 434 -10.50 -33.37 -27.38
C LYS A 434 -9.42 -32.33 -27.77
N CYS A 435 -8.52 -31.96 -26.86
CA CYS A 435 -7.50 -30.94 -27.13
C CYS A 435 -6.32 -31.51 -27.95
N LYS A 436 -6.15 -31.03 -29.18
CA LYS A 436 -5.01 -31.36 -30.05
C LYS A 436 -3.77 -30.59 -29.59
N ILE A 437 -2.73 -31.30 -29.14
CA ILE A 437 -1.44 -30.69 -28.80
C ILE A 437 -0.48 -30.84 -29.98
N VAL A 438 -0.09 -29.72 -30.58
CA VAL A 438 0.85 -29.65 -31.70
C VAL A 438 2.20 -29.19 -31.17
N VAL A 439 3.26 -29.95 -31.44
CA VAL A 439 4.63 -29.68 -30.97
C VAL A 439 5.62 -29.71 -32.14
N PRO A 440 6.83 -29.15 -32.02
CA PRO A 440 7.81 -29.16 -33.10
C PRO A 440 8.25 -30.61 -33.36
N GLN A 441 8.33 -31.02 -34.63
CA GLN A 441 8.61 -32.41 -35.01
C GLN A 441 9.91 -32.95 -34.39
N ALA A 442 10.98 -32.16 -34.42
CA ALA A 442 12.27 -32.48 -33.79
C ALA A 442 12.18 -32.71 -32.26
N MET A 443 11.15 -32.19 -31.59
CA MET A 443 10.96 -32.31 -30.15
C MET A 443 9.84 -33.29 -29.77
N LYS A 444 9.24 -33.99 -30.75
CA LYS A 444 8.05 -34.85 -30.55
C LYS A 444 8.28 -35.90 -29.45
N LYS A 445 9.40 -36.64 -29.49
CA LYS A 445 9.75 -37.67 -28.47
C LYS A 445 9.82 -37.08 -27.06
N ARG A 446 10.46 -35.92 -26.89
CA ARG A 446 10.59 -35.21 -25.60
C ARG A 446 9.25 -34.75 -25.06
N TYR A 447 8.44 -34.08 -25.89
CA TYR A 447 7.14 -33.58 -25.47
C TYR A 447 6.15 -34.71 -25.18
N THR A 448 6.19 -35.81 -25.93
CA THR A 448 5.41 -37.00 -25.61
C THR A 448 5.75 -37.49 -24.19
N LYS A 449 7.04 -37.60 -23.82
CA LYS A 449 7.44 -38.00 -22.46
C LYS A 449 6.97 -37.01 -21.39
N LEU A 450 7.12 -35.71 -21.62
CA LEU A 450 6.72 -34.67 -20.66
C LEU A 450 5.19 -34.56 -20.48
N LEU A 451 4.41 -34.84 -21.53
CA LEU A 451 2.95 -34.74 -21.53
C LEU A 451 2.24 -36.07 -21.21
N LYS A 452 2.92 -37.23 -21.32
CA LYS A 452 2.35 -38.56 -21.03
C LYS A 452 1.73 -38.64 -19.63
N LYS A 453 2.32 -37.94 -18.65
CA LYS A 453 1.83 -37.90 -17.26
C LYS A 453 0.50 -37.13 -17.09
N TRP A 454 0.10 -36.34 -18.08
CA TRP A 454 -0.93 -35.31 -17.95
C TRP A 454 -2.06 -35.39 -18.99
N ARG A 455 -1.95 -36.30 -19.97
CA ARG A 455 -3.05 -36.68 -20.87
C ARG A 455 -3.75 -37.91 -20.26
N ARG A 456 -4.83 -37.69 -19.52
CA ARG A 456 -5.82 -38.71 -19.17
C ARG A 456 -7.19 -38.21 -19.58
#